data_AF-A0A838HSC0-F1
#
_entry.id   AF-A0A838HSC0-F1
#
_cell.length_a   1.000
_cell.length_b   1.000
_cell.length_c   1.000
_cell.angle_alpha   90.00
_cell.angle_beta   90.00
_cell.angle_gamma   90.00
#
_symmetry.space_group_name_H-M   'P 1'
#
loop_
_entity.id
_entity.type
_entity.pdbx_description
1 polymer ?
#
loop_
_entity_poly.entity_id
_entity_poly.type
_entity_poly.pdbx_seq_one_letter_code
_entity_poly.pdbx_strand_id
1 'polypeptide(L)'
;MRRYLSIALLAILGGLPLAAQERADSAWRSDLPPEVAREVTDFFNDPRTIHFSGRTRIPAERVVDGDVAVLGGPVTIAGQIRGRVVVINGDVELLRGASISGGLTVVGGRVSGLADARVGGEAVAYSERLRYRRDQSERIVLTESQRRRAPEA
;
A
#
# COMPACT_ATOMS: atom_id res chain seq x y z
N MET A 1 -34.37 -32.19 53.36
CA MET A 1 -35.58 -32.26 52.51
C MET A 1 -35.75 -30.94 51.77
N ARG A 2 -36.02 -31.02 50.45
CA ARG A 2 -36.60 -30.02 49.52
C ARG A 2 -35.83 -28.74 49.11
N ARG A 3 -35.27 -28.87 47.89
CA ARG A 3 -35.12 -27.93 46.74
C ARG A 3 -36.18 -26.82 46.66
N TYR A 4 -35.78 -25.63 46.19
CA TYR A 4 -36.29 -24.81 45.05
C TYR A 4 -35.32 -23.63 44.86
N LEU A 5 -34.41 -23.60 43.88
CA LEU A 5 -34.56 -23.04 42.53
C LEU A 5 -35.24 -21.66 42.48
N SER A 6 -34.48 -20.57 42.30
CA SER A 6 -34.88 -19.41 41.49
C SER A 6 -33.66 -18.54 41.19
N ILE A 7 -33.38 -18.46 39.89
CA ILE A 7 -32.38 -17.63 39.21
C ILE A 7 -32.90 -16.19 39.22
N ALA A 8 -32.06 -15.23 39.61
CA ALA A 8 -32.25 -13.83 39.28
C ALA A 8 -30.92 -13.27 38.76
N LEU A 9 -30.81 -13.36 37.43
CA LEU A 9 -29.86 -12.68 36.57
C LEU A 9 -29.96 -11.17 36.80
N LEU A 10 -28.92 -10.55 37.34
CA LEU A 10 -28.79 -9.08 37.39
C LEU A 10 -27.46 -8.70 36.73
N ALA A 11 -27.50 -8.59 35.39
CA ALA A 11 -26.41 -8.06 34.60
C ALA A 11 -26.53 -6.54 34.57
N ILE A 12 -25.64 -5.84 35.25
CA ILE A 12 -25.55 -4.37 35.21
C ILE A 12 -24.10 -3.93 35.05
N LEU A 13 -23.88 -3.31 33.89
CA LEU A 13 -23.05 -2.14 33.58
C LEU A 13 -21.52 -2.21 33.75
N GLY A 14 -20.86 -2.06 32.61
CA GLY A 14 -20.26 -0.75 32.28
C GLY A 14 -18.76 -0.61 32.50
N GLY A 15 -18.00 -0.67 31.40
CA GLY A 15 -16.69 -0.03 31.30
C GLY A 15 -15.59 -0.94 30.76
N LEU A 16 -15.25 -0.77 29.48
CA LEU A 16 -13.96 -0.21 29.02
C LEU A 16 -14.06 0.03 27.50
N PRO A 17 -13.89 1.28 27.02
CA PRO A 17 -13.64 1.54 25.61
C PRO A 17 -12.15 1.32 25.37
N LEU A 18 -11.76 0.39 24.50
CA LEU A 18 -10.41 0.41 23.93
C LEU A 18 -10.46 -0.17 22.53
N ALA A 19 -10.30 0.76 21.58
CA ALA A 19 -9.98 0.54 20.19
C ALA A 19 -9.00 -0.63 20.06
N ALA A 20 -9.46 -1.71 19.45
CA ALA A 20 -8.58 -2.75 18.98
C ALA A 20 -9.19 -3.35 17.73
N GLN A 21 -8.90 -2.64 16.64
CA GLN A 21 -8.66 -3.22 15.34
C GLN A 21 -9.83 -3.24 14.34
N GLU A 22 -10.33 -2.06 13.98
CA GLU A 22 -10.55 -1.76 12.56
C GLU A 22 -9.16 -1.77 11.85
N ARG A 23 -8.63 -2.96 11.51
CA ARG A 23 -7.50 -3.10 10.56
C ARG A 23 -7.97 -3.26 9.11
N ALA A 24 -9.23 -2.96 8.83
CA ALA A 24 -9.86 -3.29 7.55
C ALA A 24 -10.31 -2.08 6.74
N ASP A 25 -9.88 -0.87 7.09
CA ASP A 25 -10.09 0.33 6.27
C ASP A 25 -8.78 0.75 5.62
N SER A 26 -8.32 -0.05 4.67
CA SER A 26 -7.41 0.45 3.63
C SER A 26 -8.16 1.54 2.86
N ALA A 27 -7.94 2.77 3.33
CA ALA A 27 -8.59 3.99 2.92
C ALA A 27 -8.39 4.26 1.43
N TRP A 28 -9.41 3.96 0.65
CA TRP A 28 -9.58 4.45 -0.71
C TRP A 28 -9.60 5.99 -0.66
N ARG A 29 -8.47 6.64 -0.94
CA ARG A 29 -8.43 8.11 -1.07
C ARG A 29 -8.75 8.48 -2.52
N SER A 30 -9.80 9.28 -2.71
CA SER A 30 -10.36 9.66 -4.03
C SER A 30 -9.52 10.68 -4.80
N ASP A 31 -8.54 11.32 -4.15
CA ASP A 31 -7.62 12.28 -4.76
C ASP A 31 -6.19 11.89 -4.37
N LEU A 32 -5.24 12.01 -5.30
CA LEU A 32 -3.82 11.82 -5.05
C LEU A 32 -3.24 13.13 -4.48
N PRO A 33 -2.87 13.17 -3.19
CA PRO A 33 -2.30 14.37 -2.62
C PRO A 33 -1.01 14.75 -3.36
N PRO A 34 -0.77 16.04 -3.59
CA PRO A 34 0.41 16.49 -4.32
C PRO A 34 1.73 16.09 -3.64
N GLU A 35 1.72 15.96 -2.32
CA GLU A 35 2.86 15.49 -1.51
C GLU A 35 3.17 14.02 -1.86
N VAL A 36 2.14 13.19 -1.97
CA VAL A 36 2.28 11.78 -2.39
C VAL A 36 2.76 11.70 -3.83
N ALA A 37 2.24 12.53 -4.73
CA ALA A 37 2.69 12.58 -6.12
C ALA A 37 4.18 12.93 -6.25
N ARG A 38 4.67 13.86 -5.43
CA ARG A 38 6.10 14.20 -5.33
C ARG A 38 6.89 13.05 -4.73
N GLU A 39 6.44 12.50 -3.61
CA GLU A 39 7.12 11.40 -2.92
C GLU A 39 7.31 10.18 -3.83
N VAL A 40 6.27 9.72 -4.53
CA VAL A 40 6.39 8.55 -5.44
C VAL A 40 7.25 8.86 -6.65
N THR A 41 7.30 10.12 -7.09
CA THR A 41 8.17 10.58 -8.17
C THR A 41 9.63 10.59 -7.74
N ASP A 42 9.91 11.12 -6.55
CA ASP A 42 11.26 11.16 -5.99
C ASP A 42 11.76 9.75 -5.67
N PHE A 43 10.88 8.89 -5.14
CA PHE A 43 11.18 7.47 -4.89
C PHE A 43 11.54 6.72 -6.17
N PHE A 44 10.79 6.91 -7.26
CA PHE A 44 11.12 6.33 -8.57
C PHE A 44 12.36 6.96 -9.21
N ASN A 45 12.75 8.18 -8.84
CA ASN A 45 13.93 8.82 -9.40
C ASN A 45 15.19 8.63 -8.55
N ASP A 46 15.08 8.04 -7.35
CA ASP A 46 16.22 7.73 -6.49
C ASP A 46 17.08 6.64 -7.15
N PRO A 47 18.39 6.87 -7.37
CA PRO A 47 19.26 5.91 -8.04
C PRO A 47 19.47 4.59 -7.27
N ARG A 48 19.05 4.52 -6.00
CA ARG A 48 19.12 3.31 -5.18
C ARG A 48 17.88 2.42 -5.34
N THR A 49 16.84 2.92 -5.99
CA THR A 49 15.60 2.19 -6.20
C THR A 49 15.72 1.27 -7.40
N ILE A 50 15.24 0.03 -7.25
CA ILE A 50 15.19 -0.96 -8.31
C ILE A 50 13.94 -0.72 -9.13
N HIS A 51 14.11 -0.43 -10.41
CA HIS A 51 13.00 -0.09 -11.31
C HIS A 51 12.55 -1.26 -12.15
N PHE A 52 11.25 -1.51 -12.13
CA PHE A 52 10.57 -2.37 -13.09
C PHE A 52 9.55 -1.55 -13.88
N SER A 53 9.24 -2.02 -15.08
CA SER A 53 8.19 -1.41 -15.90
C SER A 53 7.39 -2.46 -16.63
N GLY A 54 6.10 -2.19 -16.83
CA GLY A 54 5.19 -3.15 -17.43
C GLY A 54 4.83 -4.28 -16.47
N ARG A 55 4.41 -5.41 -17.06
CA ARG A 55 4.03 -6.61 -16.30
C ARG A 55 5.22 -7.10 -15.48
N THR A 56 5.06 -7.11 -14.17
CA THR A 56 6.13 -7.49 -13.23
C THR A 56 5.65 -8.65 -12.36
N ARG A 57 6.50 -9.68 -12.22
CA ARG A 57 6.23 -10.82 -11.34
C ARG A 57 7.44 -11.12 -10.48
N ILE A 58 7.25 -11.12 -9.16
CA ILE A 58 8.26 -11.53 -8.19
C ILE A 58 7.84 -12.90 -7.65
N PRO A 59 8.43 -14.00 -8.14
CA PRO A 59 8.03 -15.35 -7.75
C PRO A 59 8.44 -15.67 -6.29
N ALA A 60 7.88 -16.73 -5.72
CA ALA A 60 8.01 -17.06 -4.29
C ALA A 60 9.48 -17.31 -3.86
N GLU A 61 10.28 -17.83 -4.79
CA GLU A 61 11.69 -18.15 -4.60
C GLU A 61 12.59 -16.91 -4.67
N ARG A 62 12.05 -15.76 -5.10
CA ARG A 62 12.80 -14.53 -5.29
C ARG A 62 12.80 -13.70 -4.01
N VAL A 63 14.00 -13.31 -3.60
CA VAL A 63 14.24 -12.25 -2.62
C VAL A 63 14.80 -11.04 -3.36
N VAL A 64 14.20 -9.87 -3.14
CA VAL A 64 14.70 -8.58 -3.63
C VAL A 64 15.20 -7.78 -2.44
N ASP A 65 16.49 -7.50 -2.43
CA ASP A 65 17.15 -6.67 -1.42
C ASP A 65 17.17 -5.21 -1.89
N GLY A 66 16.31 -4.37 -1.32
CA GLY A 66 16.22 -2.94 -1.65
C GLY A 66 14.81 -2.43 -1.89
N ASP A 67 14.74 -1.11 -2.10
CA ASP A 67 13.53 -0.37 -2.44
C ASP A 67 13.15 -0.66 -3.91
N VAL A 68 11.86 -0.93 -4.16
CA VAL A 68 11.35 -1.35 -5.48
C VAL A 68 10.31 -0.37 -5.97
N ALA A 69 10.49 0.16 -7.17
CA ALA A 69 9.46 0.93 -7.85
C ALA A 69 9.04 0.24 -9.16
N VAL A 70 7.73 0.11 -9.37
CA VAL A 70 7.17 -0.46 -10.60
C VAL A 70 6.34 0.59 -11.32
N LEU A 71 6.62 0.79 -12.60
CA LEU A 71 5.94 1.78 -13.43
C LEU A 71 5.11 1.14 -14.54
N GLY A 72 3.79 1.21 -14.36
CA GLY A 72 2.78 0.77 -15.33
C GLY A 72 2.65 -0.75 -15.44
N GLY A 73 1.42 -1.24 -15.46
CA GLY A 73 1.11 -2.67 -15.66
C GLY A 73 0.83 -3.44 -14.38
N PRO A 74 0.31 -4.67 -14.49
CA PRO A 74 -0.03 -5.49 -13.34
C PRO A 74 1.23 -6.04 -12.66
N VAL A 75 1.22 -6.03 -11.33
CA VAL A 75 2.31 -6.51 -10.48
C VAL A 75 1.81 -7.68 -9.65
N THR A 76 2.47 -8.82 -9.76
CA THR A 76 2.18 -9.98 -8.90
C THR A 76 3.39 -10.26 -8.01
N ILE A 77 3.19 -10.28 -6.69
CA ILE A 77 4.25 -10.51 -5.71
C ILE A 77 3.92 -11.78 -4.93
N ALA A 78 4.78 -12.79 -5.01
CA ALA A 78 4.75 -14.00 -4.19
C ALA A 78 5.99 -14.14 -3.32
N GLY A 79 7.09 -13.48 -3.70
CA GLY A 79 8.38 -13.56 -3.01
C GLY A 79 8.54 -12.53 -1.89
N GLN A 80 9.80 -12.27 -1.55
CA GLN A 80 10.19 -11.38 -0.47
C GLN A 80 10.84 -10.11 -1.01
N ILE A 81 10.48 -8.96 -0.44
CA ILE A 81 11.07 -7.65 -0.73
C ILE A 81 11.53 -7.05 0.60
N ARG A 82 12.84 -6.82 0.71
CA ARG A 82 13.49 -6.21 1.88
C ARG A 82 13.67 -4.71 1.65
N GLY A 83 12.55 -4.02 1.55
CA GLY A 83 12.49 -2.59 1.30
C GLY A 83 11.05 -2.11 1.18
N ARG A 84 10.89 -0.86 0.75
CA ARG A 84 9.61 -0.25 0.40
C ARG A 84 9.24 -0.59 -1.04
N VAL A 85 7.94 -0.66 -1.30
CA VAL A 85 7.39 -0.93 -2.63
C VAL A 85 6.49 0.22 -3.03
N VAL A 86 6.78 0.81 -4.20
CA VAL A 86 5.93 1.82 -4.82
C VAL A 86 5.49 1.33 -6.19
N VAL A 87 4.18 1.29 -6.45
CA VAL A 87 3.63 0.92 -7.75
C VAL A 87 2.86 2.10 -8.32
N ILE A 88 3.27 2.55 -9.50
CA ILE A 88 2.71 3.72 -10.17
C ILE A 88 1.93 3.26 -11.40
N ASN A 89 0.66 3.64 -11.45
CA ASN A 89 -0.30 3.34 -12.51
C ASN A 89 -0.44 1.84 -12.81
N GLY A 90 -0.47 1.01 -11.76
CA GLY A 90 -0.55 -0.44 -11.86
C GLY A 90 -1.36 -1.06 -10.72
N ASP A 91 -1.98 -2.20 -11.00
CA ASP A 91 -2.66 -3.01 -9.99
C ASP A 91 -1.67 -4.00 -9.36
N VAL A 92 -1.78 -4.21 -8.05
CA VAL A 92 -0.92 -5.11 -7.28
C VAL A 92 -1.73 -6.26 -6.73
N GLU A 93 -1.26 -7.47 -7.01
CA GLU A 93 -1.75 -8.72 -6.45
C GLU A 93 -0.67 -9.32 -5.57
N LEU A 94 -0.93 -9.40 -4.26
CA LEU A 94 -0.08 -10.09 -3.31
C LEU A 94 -0.56 -11.55 -3.18
N LEU A 95 0.30 -12.49 -3.52
CA LEU A 95 0.02 -13.91 -3.37
C LEU A 95 0.41 -14.41 -1.99
N ARG A 96 -0.13 -15.57 -1.62
CA ARG A 96 0.17 -16.23 -0.35
C ARG A 96 1.68 -16.37 -0.15
N GLY A 97 2.15 -15.91 1.01
CA GLY A 97 3.57 -15.98 1.38
C GLY A 97 4.39 -14.76 0.96
N ALA A 98 3.80 -13.82 0.20
CA ALA A 98 4.45 -12.57 -0.11
C ALA A 98 4.82 -11.80 1.16
N SER A 99 6.03 -11.26 1.20
CA SER A 99 6.51 -10.49 2.34
C SER A 99 7.22 -9.22 1.88
N ILE A 100 6.73 -8.09 2.34
CA ILE A 100 7.33 -6.77 2.15
C ILE A 100 7.77 -6.29 3.54
N SER A 101 9.07 -6.08 3.71
CA SER A 101 9.61 -5.65 5.02
C SER A 101 9.28 -4.18 5.33
N GLY A 102 9.17 -3.34 4.29
CA GLY A 102 8.75 -1.95 4.40
C GLY A 102 7.25 -1.73 4.13
N GLY A 103 6.91 -0.51 3.70
CA GLY A 103 5.55 -0.14 3.29
C GLY A 103 5.27 -0.44 1.81
N LEU A 104 3.98 -0.42 1.47
CA LEU A 104 3.45 -0.58 0.11
C LEU A 104 2.61 0.63 -0.25
N THR A 105 3.02 1.39 -1.26
CA THR A 105 2.23 2.51 -1.81
C THR A 105 1.84 2.19 -3.24
N VAL A 106 0.55 2.25 -3.55
CA VAL A 106 0.03 2.05 -4.90
C VAL A 106 -0.70 3.30 -5.35
N VAL A 107 -0.36 3.81 -6.52
CA VAL A 107 -0.98 5.00 -7.12
C VAL A 107 -1.55 4.62 -8.48
N GLY A 108 -2.78 5.05 -8.79
CA GLY A 108 -3.41 4.79 -10.07
C GLY A 108 -3.80 3.34 -10.30
N GLY A 109 -4.04 2.59 -9.23
CA GLY A 109 -4.38 1.17 -9.25
C GLY A 109 -4.91 0.67 -7.92
N ARG A 110 -5.09 -0.64 -7.81
CA ARG A 110 -5.67 -1.32 -6.65
C ARG A 110 -4.71 -2.33 -6.04
N VAL A 111 -4.92 -2.66 -4.77
CA VAL A 111 -4.18 -3.73 -4.08
C VAL A 111 -5.15 -4.85 -3.71
N SER A 112 -4.78 -6.09 -4.02
CA SER A 112 -5.47 -7.30 -3.57
C SER A 112 -4.50 -8.24 -2.85
N GLY A 113 -5.05 -9.14 -2.02
CA GLY A 113 -4.27 -10.18 -1.34
C GLY A 113 -3.52 -9.73 -0.09
N LEU A 114 -3.83 -8.55 0.47
CA LEU A 114 -3.25 -8.07 1.74
C LEU A 114 -3.44 -9.05 2.90
N ALA A 115 -4.55 -9.80 2.91
CA ALA A 115 -4.82 -10.81 3.94
C ALA A 115 -3.92 -12.06 3.83
N ASP A 116 -3.35 -12.32 2.65
CA ASP A 116 -2.50 -13.49 2.38
C ASP A 116 -0.99 -13.15 2.42
N ALA A 117 -0.66 -11.89 2.66
CA ALA A 117 0.69 -11.34 2.61
C ALA A 117 1.08 -10.65 3.92
N ARG A 118 2.39 -10.41 4.09
CA ARG A 118 2.93 -9.63 5.21
C ARG A 118 3.50 -8.32 4.67
N VAL A 119 2.99 -7.19 5.17
CA VAL A 119 3.56 -5.86 4.93
C VAL A 119 4.00 -5.31 6.28
N GLY A 120 5.29 -5.03 6.43
CA GLY A 120 5.89 -4.57 7.69
C GLY A 120 5.59 -3.11 8.00
N GLY A 121 5.33 -2.30 6.98
CA GLY A 121 4.92 -0.90 7.10
C GLY A 121 3.45 -0.66 6.71
N GLU A 122 3.13 0.59 6.43
CA GLU A 122 1.80 0.99 5.97
C GLU A 122 1.55 0.52 4.53
N ALA A 123 0.32 0.05 4.26
CA ALA A 123 -0.15 -0.28 2.92
C ALA A 123 -1.24 0.71 2.51
N VAL A 124 -0.95 1.55 1.52
CA VAL A 124 -1.85 2.62 1.05
C VAL A 124 -2.06 2.51 -0.46
N ALA A 125 -3.31 2.70 -0.90
CA ALA A 125 -3.67 2.70 -2.31
C ALA A 125 -4.47 3.96 -2.69
N TYR A 126 -4.04 4.64 -3.74
CA TYR A 126 -4.70 5.79 -4.35
C TYR A 126 -5.25 5.38 -5.71
N SER A 127 -6.55 5.60 -5.93
CA SER A 127 -7.18 5.25 -7.21
C SER A 127 -6.85 6.23 -8.33
N GLU A 128 -6.48 7.47 -8.00
CA GLU A 128 -6.12 8.47 -9.00
C GLU A 128 -4.77 8.14 -9.65
N ARG A 129 -4.73 8.26 -10.99
CA ARG A 129 -3.55 7.98 -11.79
C ARG A 129 -2.54 9.12 -11.71
N LEU A 130 -1.28 8.76 -11.52
CA LEU A 130 -0.18 9.71 -11.62
C LEU A 130 0.00 10.16 -13.08
N ARG A 131 -0.11 11.46 -13.33
CA ARG A 131 0.19 12.06 -14.64
C ARG A 131 1.65 12.48 -14.65
N TYR A 132 2.46 11.76 -15.41
CA TYR A 132 3.88 12.03 -15.56
C TYR A 132 4.28 12.09 -17.04
N ARG A 133 5.42 12.71 -17.30
CA ARG A 133 6.16 12.63 -18.55
C ARG A 133 7.52 12.00 -18.26
N ARG A 134 7.97 11.07 -19.10
CA ARG A 134 9.36 10.59 -19.05
C ARG A 134 10.27 11.57 -19.79
N ASP A 135 11.42 11.86 -19.19
CA ASP A 135 12.50 12.58 -19.88
C ASP A 135 13.43 11.61 -20.64
N GLN A 136 14.48 12.15 -21.24
CA GLN A 136 15.47 11.37 -22.02
C GLN A 136 16.34 10.45 -21.14
N SER A 137 16.30 10.61 -19.81
CA SER A 137 17.06 9.83 -18.84
C SER A 137 16.19 8.80 -18.12
N GLU A 138 15.02 8.48 -18.69
CA GLU A 138 14.00 7.58 -18.13
C GLU A 138 13.41 8.00 -16.78
N ARG A 139 13.69 9.23 -16.32
CA ARG A 139 13.12 9.78 -15.10
C ARG A 139 11.69 10.20 -15.33
N ILE A 140 10.86 10.06 -14.30
CA ILE A 140 9.49 10.58 -14.35
C ILE A 140 9.46 12.00 -13.80
N VAL A 141 8.83 12.91 -14.54
CA VAL A 141 8.61 14.29 -14.17
C VAL A 141 7.11 14.54 -14.12
N LEU A 142 6.63 15.10 -13.01
CA LEU A 142 5.23 15.51 -12.88
C LEU A 142 4.85 16.52 -13.95
N THR A 143 3.69 16.34 -14.58
CA THR A 143 3.14 17.34 -15.50
C THR A 143 2.74 18.60 -14.73
N GLU A 144 2.86 19.80 -15.32
CA GLU A 144 2.57 21.08 -14.66
C GLU A 144 1.18 21.17 -14.01
N SER A 145 0.19 20.45 -14.54
CA SER A 145 -1.18 20.38 -14.00
C SER A 145 -1.26 19.69 -12.63
N GLN A 146 -0.33 18.79 -12.32
CA GLN A 146 -0.20 18.20 -10.99
C GLN A 146 0.71 19.04 -10.07
N ARG A 147 1.71 19.73 -10.65
CA ARG A 147 2.59 20.64 -9.89
C ARG A 147 1.84 21.82 -9.28
N ARG A 148 0.90 22.43 -10.03
CA ARG A 148 0.07 23.57 -9.58
C ARG A 148 -1.00 23.22 -8.55
N ARG A 149 -1.34 21.93 -8.40
CA ARG A 149 -2.32 21.48 -7.40
C ARG A 149 -1.69 21.25 -6.03
N ALA A 150 -0.35 21.22 -5.97
CA ALA A 150 0.39 21.28 -4.74
C ALA A 150 0.35 22.70 -4.17
N PRO A 151 -0.17 22.93 -2.96
CA PRO A 151 0.05 24.21 -2.31
C PRO A 151 1.57 24.42 -2.16
N GLU A 152 2.07 25.57 -2.61
CA GLU A 152 3.37 26.07 -2.17
C GLU A 152 3.22 26.40 -0.68
N ALA A 153 3.95 25.69 0.16
CA ALA A 153 4.12 26.01 1.58
C ALA A 153 5.28 26.98 1.76
#